data_AF-A0A511GYV4-F1
#
_entry.id   AF-A0A511GYV4-F1
#
_cell.length_a   1.000
_cell.length_b   1.000
_cell.length_c   1.000
_cell.angle_alpha   90.00
_cell.angle_beta   90.00
_cell.angle_gamma   90.00
#
_symmetry.space_group_name_H-M   'P 1'
#
loop_
_entity.id
_entity.type
_entity.pdbx_description
1 polymer ?
#
loop_
_entity_poly.entity_id
_entity_poly.type
_entity_poly.pdbx_seq_one_letter_code
_entity_poly.pdbx_strand_id
1 'polypeptide(L)'
;MFYHKAIRIIPVISGALLIAGCNSDGEAEDVAQAGLGEQLDYTITGTEPGAGLTQMAKDTIGTYENLKGWELQESSAAGMLTELDQAIQNEEPIIITAWAPHWKFEEYDIKFLDDPELTFGETENIHTITRLDFEEEYPSAYTIVDRFNWTVEDMQGVMLEARDIPFEEAAENWVNENQDRVNEWTAGVDSGNGETIDLVSTPWDTERSSANVMKYVLDEQGFNTVITSVDPAVMFQAIATGEGDVSLAPWLPGSHGSFYEEYEEDLVDLGINLKGSRSGIAVPSYMDIDSIDEIPARE
;
A
#
# COMPACT_ATOMS: atom_id res chain seq x y z
N MET A 1 74.88 23.68 19.87
CA MET A 1 74.20 23.84 18.58
C MET A 1 73.14 24.91 18.78
N PHE A 2 73.40 26.13 18.32
CA PHE A 2 72.45 27.25 18.36
C PHE A 2 71.38 27.04 17.28
N TYR A 3 70.11 27.32 17.57
CA TYR A 3 69.23 28.12 16.71
C TYR A 3 67.96 28.52 17.47
N HIS A 4 67.76 29.83 17.65
CA HIS A 4 66.49 30.44 18.02
C HIS A 4 65.51 30.33 16.84
N LYS A 5 64.22 30.12 17.10
CA LYS A 5 63.16 30.53 16.18
C LYS A 5 62.01 31.18 16.92
N ALA A 6 61.61 32.33 16.37
CA ALA A 6 60.81 33.37 16.96
C ALA A 6 59.31 33.03 17.00
N ILE A 7 58.67 33.61 18.01
CA ILE A 7 57.22 33.77 18.17
C ILE A 7 56.66 34.58 16.99
N ARG A 8 55.58 34.10 16.39
CA ARG A 8 54.62 34.91 15.64
C ARG A 8 53.21 34.55 16.08
N ILE A 9 52.63 35.42 16.91
CA ILE A 9 51.20 35.46 17.20
C ILE A 9 50.57 36.29 16.09
N ILE A 10 49.67 35.69 15.32
CA ILE A 10 48.83 36.40 14.34
C ILE A 10 47.47 36.60 15.00
N PRO A 11 46.97 37.84 15.16
CA PRO A 11 45.63 38.07 15.67
C PRO A 11 44.64 37.85 14.53
N VAL A 12 43.71 36.91 14.67
CA VAL A 12 42.52 36.85 13.80
C VAL A 12 41.39 37.53 14.56
N ILE A 13 41.00 38.66 14.00
CA ILE A 13 39.97 39.59 14.45
C ILE A 13 38.62 38.88 14.46
N SER A 14 37.97 38.85 15.63
CA SER A 14 36.53 38.61 15.75
C SER A 14 35.78 39.69 14.97
N GLY A 15 35.24 39.31 13.81
CA GLY A 15 34.24 40.09 13.11
C GLY A 15 32.86 39.71 13.61
N ALA A 16 32.33 40.44 14.59
CA ALA A 16 30.91 40.43 14.87
C ALA A 16 30.20 41.20 13.75
N LEU A 17 29.62 40.49 12.79
CA LEU A 17 28.63 41.07 11.89
C LEU A 17 27.28 41.07 12.61
N LEU A 18 26.87 42.24 13.07
CA LEU A 18 25.49 42.56 13.37
C LEU A 18 24.76 42.67 12.03
N ILE A 19 23.96 41.68 11.68
CA ILE A 19 22.89 41.83 10.69
C ILE A 19 21.58 41.96 11.47
N ALA A 20 21.08 43.19 11.51
CA ALA A 20 19.65 43.42 11.66
C ALA A 20 19.00 43.04 10.32
N GLY A 21 18.11 42.06 10.32
CA GLY A 21 17.38 41.60 9.14
C GLY A 21 16.05 41.00 9.59
N CYS A 22 14.97 41.47 8.98
CA CYS A 22 13.59 41.16 9.32
C CYS A 22 13.20 39.71 8.99
N ASN A 23 12.36 39.13 9.85
CA ASN A 23 11.36 38.08 9.60
C ASN A 23 11.55 37.26 8.29
N SER A 24 12.22 36.11 8.37
CA SER A 24 12.53 35.25 7.24
C SER A 24 12.13 33.79 7.50
N ASP A 25 10.96 33.57 8.10
CA ASP A 25 10.42 32.21 8.22
C ASP A 25 9.79 31.74 6.89
N GLY A 26 9.36 32.67 6.02
CA GLY A 26 8.73 32.34 4.73
C GLY A 26 9.64 32.37 3.49
N GLU A 27 10.83 32.97 3.53
CA GLU A 27 11.75 33.02 2.36
C GLU A 27 12.68 31.78 2.29
N ALA A 28 12.82 31.02 3.39
CA ALA A 28 13.63 29.81 3.40
C ALA A 28 12.84 28.57 2.93
N GLU A 29 11.56 28.49 3.29
CA GLU A 29 10.61 27.45 2.79
C GLU A 29 10.41 27.58 1.26
N ASP A 30 10.18 28.80 0.77
CA ASP A 30 9.94 29.10 -0.65
C ASP A 30 11.15 28.74 -1.55
N VAL A 31 12.37 28.81 -1.00
CA VAL A 31 13.62 28.48 -1.72
C VAL A 31 13.95 26.98 -1.65
N ALA A 32 13.48 26.25 -0.63
CA ALA A 32 13.61 24.79 -0.55
C ALA A 32 12.62 24.08 -1.49
N GLN A 33 11.43 24.66 -1.70
CA GLN A 33 10.46 24.20 -2.71
C GLN A 33 10.86 24.61 -4.13
N ALA A 34 11.59 25.73 -4.30
CA ALA A 34 12.12 26.17 -5.59
C ALA A 34 13.13 25.14 -6.16
N GLY A 35 12.65 24.32 -7.09
CA GLY A 35 13.42 23.28 -7.77
C GLY A 35 13.09 21.86 -7.33
N LEU A 36 12.16 21.64 -6.39
CA LEU A 36 11.70 20.29 -6.05
C LEU A 36 11.06 19.59 -7.27
N GLY A 37 10.24 20.30 -8.05
CA GLY A 37 9.66 19.78 -9.28
C GLY A 37 10.72 19.41 -10.33
N GLU A 38 11.78 20.21 -10.47
CA GLU A 38 12.91 19.90 -11.35
C GLU A 38 13.73 18.71 -10.85
N GLN A 39 13.95 18.57 -9.54
CA GLN A 39 14.66 17.42 -8.94
C GLN A 39 13.91 16.11 -9.14
N LEU A 40 12.58 16.17 -9.14
CA LEU A 40 11.70 15.03 -9.36
C LEU A 40 11.41 14.79 -10.84
N ASP A 41 11.99 15.58 -11.75
CA ASP A 41 11.65 15.59 -13.18
C ASP A 41 10.12 15.65 -13.43
N TYR A 42 9.39 16.33 -12.53
CA TYR A 42 7.92 16.41 -12.51
C TYR A 42 7.24 15.03 -12.59
N THR A 43 7.79 14.04 -11.89
CA THR A 43 7.32 12.65 -11.92
C THR A 43 6.85 12.19 -10.54
N ILE A 44 5.71 11.49 -10.51
CA ILE A 44 5.27 10.68 -9.38
C ILE A 44 5.57 9.22 -9.69
N THR A 45 6.29 8.52 -8.81
CA THR A 45 6.58 7.09 -8.98
C THR A 45 5.35 6.26 -8.62
N GLY A 46 4.77 5.62 -9.62
CA GLY A 46 3.60 4.77 -9.51
C GLY A 46 3.92 3.28 -9.46
N THR A 47 2.87 2.49 -9.23
CA THR A 47 2.87 1.03 -9.34
C THR A 47 2.54 0.57 -10.77
N GLU A 48 2.14 -0.68 -10.95
CA GLU A 48 1.83 -1.26 -12.25
C GLU A 48 0.59 -0.65 -12.94
N PRO A 49 0.57 -0.64 -14.28
CA PRO A 49 -0.64 -0.35 -15.05
C PRO A 49 -1.79 -1.29 -14.69
N GLY A 50 -3.01 -0.76 -14.63
CA GLY A 50 -4.23 -1.55 -14.39
C GLY A 50 -4.59 -1.76 -12.92
N ALA A 51 -3.70 -1.42 -11.97
CA ALA A 51 -4.05 -1.32 -10.57
C ALA A 51 -5.00 -0.13 -10.31
N GLY A 52 -5.94 -0.30 -9.38
CA GLY A 52 -6.87 0.75 -8.96
C GLY A 52 -6.17 2.03 -8.51
N LEU A 53 -5.16 1.87 -7.65
CA LEU A 53 -4.30 2.96 -7.17
C LEU A 53 -3.65 3.77 -8.31
N THR A 54 -3.18 3.09 -9.37
CA THR A 54 -2.59 3.74 -10.54
C THR A 54 -3.62 4.61 -11.27
N GLN A 55 -4.87 4.17 -11.38
CA GLN A 55 -5.93 4.97 -11.99
C GLN A 55 -6.30 6.17 -11.10
N MET A 56 -6.44 5.98 -9.80
CA MET A 56 -6.72 7.06 -8.84
C MET A 56 -5.60 8.12 -8.85
N ALA A 57 -4.34 7.72 -8.99
CA ALA A 57 -3.21 8.64 -9.13
C ALA A 57 -3.27 9.45 -10.44
N LYS A 58 -3.67 8.84 -11.56
CA LYS A 58 -3.88 9.56 -12.83
C LYS A 58 -5.01 10.58 -12.71
N ASP A 59 -6.11 10.20 -12.07
CA ASP A 59 -7.27 11.08 -11.86
C ASP A 59 -6.90 12.25 -10.92
N THR A 60 -6.10 11.98 -9.89
CA THR A 60 -5.50 12.99 -9.01
C THR A 60 -4.67 14.01 -9.81
N ILE A 61 -3.72 13.54 -10.62
CA ILE A 61 -2.89 14.43 -11.47
C ILE A 61 -3.74 15.25 -12.44
N GLY A 62 -4.83 14.68 -12.96
CA GLY A 62 -5.77 15.38 -13.83
C GLY A 62 -6.67 16.42 -13.12
N THR A 63 -6.85 16.28 -11.81
CA THR A 63 -7.74 17.12 -10.99
C THR A 63 -7.01 18.32 -10.39
N TYR A 64 -5.82 18.10 -9.84
CA TYR A 64 -5.03 19.13 -9.18
C TYR A 64 -4.35 20.05 -10.20
N GLU A 65 -4.64 21.35 -10.13
CA GLU A 65 -4.11 22.33 -11.09
C GLU A 65 -2.59 22.49 -11.03
N ASN A 66 -1.98 22.36 -9.84
CA ASN A 66 -0.53 22.36 -9.64
C ASN A 66 0.15 21.11 -10.23
N LEU A 67 -0.58 20.02 -10.42
CA LEU A 67 -0.04 18.81 -11.05
C LEU A 67 -0.09 18.84 -12.58
N LYS A 68 -0.54 19.94 -13.20
CA LYS A 68 -0.51 20.08 -14.66
C LYS A 68 0.91 19.96 -15.19
N GLY A 69 1.10 18.96 -16.06
CA GLY A 69 2.40 18.67 -16.68
C GLY A 69 3.30 17.77 -15.83
N TRP A 70 2.83 17.28 -14.69
CA TRP A 70 3.40 16.12 -14.02
C TRP A 70 3.01 14.82 -14.72
N GLU A 71 3.86 13.81 -14.61
CA GLU A 71 3.64 12.48 -15.17
C GLU A 71 3.64 11.42 -14.06
N LEU A 72 2.82 10.38 -14.24
CA LEU A 72 2.88 9.18 -13.42
C LEU A 72 3.82 8.17 -14.08
N GLN A 73 4.94 7.85 -13.44
CA GLN A 73 5.81 6.77 -13.86
C GLN A 73 5.21 5.43 -13.44
N GLU A 74 4.52 4.77 -14.36
CA GLU A 74 4.00 3.41 -14.14
C GLU A 74 5.14 2.38 -14.13
N SER A 75 5.20 1.55 -13.08
CA SER A 75 6.25 0.56 -12.89
C SER A 75 5.67 -0.78 -12.38
N SER A 76 5.98 -1.15 -11.14
CA SER A 76 5.39 -2.24 -10.36
C SER A 76 5.55 -1.90 -8.88
N ALA A 77 4.76 -2.51 -7.98
CA ALA A 77 4.96 -2.37 -6.54
C ALA A 77 6.43 -2.55 -6.11
N ALA A 78 7.12 -3.59 -6.61
CA ALA A 78 8.53 -3.84 -6.30
C ALA A 78 9.49 -2.79 -6.89
N GLY A 79 9.18 -2.28 -8.09
CA GLY A 79 9.94 -1.20 -8.72
C GLY A 79 9.86 0.10 -7.91
N MET A 80 8.64 0.51 -7.56
CA MET A 80 8.40 1.69 -6.72
C MET A 80 9.11 1.56 -5.37
N LEU A 81 9.03 0.41 -4.71
CA LEU A 81 9.72 0.18 -3.42
C LEU A 81 11.25 0.26 -3.55
N THR A 82 11.80 -0.15 -4.70
CA THR A 82 13.24 -0.04 -4.97
C THR A 82 13.67 1.42 -5.14
N GLU A 83 12.87 2.23 -5.84
CA GLU A 83 13.13 3.67 -6.00
C GLU A 83 12.98 4.40 -4.67
N LEU A 84 11.96 4.06 -3.87
CA LEU A 84 11.77 4.60 -2.52
C LEU A 84 12.98 4.31 -1.63
N ASP A 85 13.45 3.06 -1.58
CA ASP A 85 14.63 2.66 -0.80
C ASP A 85 15.88 3.47 -1.20
N GLN A 86 16.13 3.60 -2.51
CA GLN A 86 17.27 4.36 -3.02
C GLN A 86 17.19 5.84 -2.66
N ALA A 87 16.01 6.46 -2.84
CA ALA A 87 15.80 7.85 -2.51
C ALA A 87 16.03 8.12 -1.01
N ILE A 88 15.50 7.26 -0.14
CA ILE A 88 15.67 7.38 1.31
C ILE A 88 17.14 7.18 1.71
N GLN A 89 17.83 6.19 1.15
CA GLN A 89 19.26 5.96 1.45
C GLN A 89 20.15 7.14 1.03
N ASN A 90 19.75 7.88 0.00
CA ASN A 90 20.48 9.03 -0.52
C ASN A 90 19.99 10.38 0.03
N GLU A 91 18.95 10.39 0.87
CA GLU A 91 18.23 11.61 1.29
C GLU A 91 17.75 12.46 0.09
N GLU A 92 17.32 11.80 -0.98
CA GLU A 92 16.80 12.42 -2.21
C GLU A 92 15.26 12.54 -2.16
N PRO A 93 14.67 13.59 -2.77
CA PRO A 93 13.21 13.71 -2.82
C PRO A 93 12.60 12.60 -3.69
N ILE A 94 11.45 12.06 -3.27
CA ILE A 94 10.62 11.16 -4.07
C ILE A 94 9.15 11.34 -3.68
N ILE A 95 8.27 11.30 -4.68
CA ILE A 95 6.82 11.26 -4.48
C ILE A 95 6.33 9.92 -5.03
N ILE A 96 5.67 9.12 -4.19
CA ILE A 96 5.18 7.79 -4.57
C ILE A 96 3.67 7.68 -4.44
N THR A 97 3.05 6.82 -5.25
CA THR A 97 1.74 6.26 -4.90
C THR A 97 1.90 5.27 -3.75
N ALA A 98 1.04 5.35 -2.74
CA ALA A 98 1.12 4.52 -1.54
C ALA A 98 -0.25 4.01 -1.09
N TRP A 99 -0.22 2.91 -0.33
CA TRP A 99 -1.38 2.28 0.27
C TRP A 99 -1.03 1.71 1.64
N ALA A 100 -1.99 1.74 2.56
CA ALA A 100 -1.93 1.12 3.87
C ALA A 100 -3.09 0.12 4.02
N PRO A 101 -2.90 -1.05 4.65
CA PRO A 101 -1.66 -1.55 5.28
C PRO A 101 -0.54 -1.88 4.27
N HIS A 102 0.71 -1.59 4.65
CA HIS A 102 1.90 -2.11 3.97
C HIS A 102 3.11 -1.99 4.92
N TRP A 103 4.03 -2.97 4.89
CA TRP A 103 5.22 -3.00 5.75
C TRP A 103 6.13 -1.77 5.60
N LYS A 104 6.08 -1.10 4.44
CA LYS A 104 6.90 0.10 4.13
C LYS A 104 6.72 1.24 5.12
N PHE A 105 5.56 1.35 5.77
CA PHE A 105 5.30 2.39 6.77
C PHE A 105 5.95 2.11 8.14
N GLU A 106 6.34 0.85 8.38
CA GLU A 106 7.14 0.47 9.56
C GLU A 106 8.63 0.51 9.26
N GLU A 107 9.03 0.17 8.02
CA GLU A 107 10.42 0.18 7.59
C GLU A 107 10.96 1.60 7.36
N TYR A 108 10.16 2.45 6.74
CA TYR A 108 10.56 3.78 6.31
C TYR A 108 9.77 4.86 7.05
N ASP A 109 10.45 5.97 7.35
CA ASP A 109 9.81 7.18 7.84
C ASP A 109 9.20 7.95 6.65
N ILE A 110 7.98 7.53 6.26
CA ILE A 110 7.18 8.13 5.19
C ILE A 110 5.83 8.59 5.73
N LYS A 111 5.28 9.64 5.11
CA LYS A 111 3.98 10.22 5.44
C LYS A 111 3.09 10.31 4.21
N PHE A 112 1.79 10.09 4.39
CA PHE A 112 0.80 10.44 3.38
C PHE A 112 0.68 11.96 3.28
N LEU A 113 0.53 12.47 2.06
CA LEU A 113 0.10 13.85 1.84
C LEU A 113 -1.42 13.96 2.05
N ASP A 114 -1.85 15.10 2.59
CA ASP A 114 -3.25 15.48 2.68
C ASP A 114 -3.83 15.70 1.27
N ASP A 115 -4.99 15.09 1.02
CA ASP A 115 -5.73 15.14 -0.24
C ASP A 115 -7.03 15.95 -0.05
N PRO A 116 -6.98 17.30 -0.12
CA PRO A 116 -8.14 18.16 0.12
C PRO A 116 -9.30 17.98 -0.88
N GLU A 117 -9.00 17.55 -2.11
CA GLU A 117 -10.01 17.25 -3.15
C GLU A 117 -10.56 15.82 -3.06
N LEU A 118 -10.04 14.98 -2.15
CA LEU A 118 -10.44 13.59 -1.92
C LEU A 118 -10.41 12.73 -3.21
N THR A 119 -9.41 12.95 -4.06
CA THR A 119 -9.26 12.20 -5.32
C THR A 119 -8.85 10.73 -5.10
N PHE A 120 -8.25 10.41 -3.96
CA PHE A 120 -8.04 9.03 -3.52
C PHE A 120 -9.20 8.48 -2.68
N GLY A 121 -10.28 9.25 -2.50
CA GLY A 121 -11.38 8.90 -1.61
C GLY A 121 -10.99 9.03 -0.12
N GLU A 122 -11.91 8.60 0.75
CA GLU A 122 -11.68 8.66 2.20
C GLU A 122 -10.93 7.40 2.69
N THR A 123 -11.67 6.47 3.27
CA THR A 123 -11.15 5.19 3.77
C THR A 123 -11.69 4.09 2.87
N GLU A 124 -10.81 3.19 2.46
CA GLU A 124 -11.20 1.97 1.79
C GLU A 124 -11.27 0.81 2.78
N ASN A 125 -11.89 -0.27 2.33
CA ASN A 125 -11.92 -1.53 3.04
C ASN A 125 -11.59 -2.65 2.05
N ILE A 126 -11.14 -3.78 2.57
CA ILE A 126 -10.95 -4.98 1.78
C ILE A 126 -12.15 -5.89 2.02
N HIS A 127 -12.75 -6.39 0.94
CA HIS A 127 -13.96 -7.20 0.96
C HIS A 127 -13.67 -8.66 0.60
N THR A 128 -14.60 -9.52 0.97
CA THR A 128 -14.66 -10.90 0.48
C THR A 128 -15.79 -11.02 -0.54
N ILE A 129 -15.47 -11.48 -1.76
CA ILE A 129 -16.46 -11.78 -2.80
C ILE A 129 -16.42 -13.27 -3.16
N THR A 130 -17.56 -13.84 -3.53
CA THR A 130 -17.67 -15.22 -4.03
C THR A 130 -18.49 -15.27 -5.31
N ARG A 131 -18.35 -16.35 -6.07
CA ARG A 131 -19.30 -16.65 -7.15
C ARG A 131 -20.68 -16.96 -6.57
N LEU A 132 -21.73 -16.81 -7.38
CA LEU A 132 -23.14 -16.91 -6.95
C LEU A 132 -23.48 -18.22 -6.23
N ASP A 133 -23.06 -19.36 -6.77
CA ASP A 133 -23.46 -20.68 -6.26
C ASP A 133 -22.52 -21.24 -5.16
N PHE A 134 -21.56 -20.44 -4.67
CA PHE A 134 -20.52 -20.89 -3.73
C PHE A 134 -21.10 -21.36 -2.38
N GLU A 135 -22.12 -20.68 -1.85
CA GLU A 135 -22.76 -21.08 -0.58
C GLU A 135 -23.45 -22.45 -0.69
N GLU A 136 -24.12 -22.72 -1.82
CA GLU A 136 -24.84 -23.97 -2.03
C GLU A 136 -23.88 -25.15 -2.21
N GLU A 137 -22.80 -24.94 -2.96
CA GLU A 137 -21.83 -25.98 -3.27
C GLU A 137 -20.87 -26.27 -2.10
N TYR A 138 -20.41 -25.22 -1.41
CA TYR A 138 -19.39 -25.32 -0.37
C TYR A 138 -19.80 -24.61 0.93
N PRO A 139 -20.90 -25.02 1.60
CA PRO A 139 -21.45 -24.30 2.75
C PRO A 139 -20.47 -24.14 3.92
N SER A 140 -19.59 -25.13 4.13
CA SER A 140 -18.53 -25.03 5.14
C SER A 140 -17.47 -23.99 4.77
N ALA A 141 -16.99 -23.98 3.52
CA ALA A 141 -15.99 -23.01 3.08
C ALA A 141 -16.58 -21.59 3.05
N TYR A 142 -17.82 -21.44 2.53
CA TYR A 142 -18.60 -20.20 2.58
C TYR A 142 -18.66 -19.64 3.99
N THR A 143 -19.03 -20.48 4.97
CA THR A 143 -19.12 -20.04 6.38
C THR A 143 -17.79 -19.53 6.91
N ILE A 144 -16.66 -20.14 6.53
CA ILE A 144 -15.32 -19.71 6.97
C ILE A 144 -14.97 -18.36 6.36
N VAL A 145 -15.15 -18.18 5.04
CA VAL A 145 -14.77 -16.94 4.34
C VAL A 145 -15.72 -15.77 4.64
N ASP A 146 -17.00 -16.05 4.92
CA ASP A 146 -17.99 -15.05 5.38
C ASP A 146 -17.62 -14.49 6.76
N ARG A 147 -17.11 -15.35 7.66
CA ARG A 147 -16.67 -14.95 9.00
C ARG A 147 -15.28 -14.34 9.02
N PHE A 148 -14.50 -14.50 7.94
CA PHE A 148 -13.14 -14.03 7.87
C PHE A 148 -13.09 -12.51 8.04
N ASN A 149 -12.41 -12.10 9.09
CA ASN A 149 -12.11 -10.70 9.33
C ASN A 149 -10.84 -10.59 10.17
N TRP A 150 -10.05 -9.58 9.89
CA TRP A 150 -8.79 -9.32 10.59
C TRP A 150 -8.43 -7.84 10.51
N THR A 151 -7.38 -7.45 11.24
CA THR A 151 -6.97 -6.06 11.39
C THR A 151 -5.78 -5.72 10.49
N VAL A 152 -5.55 -4.41 10.32
CA VAL A 152 -4.33 -3.84 9.72
C VAL A 152 -3.07 -4.41 10.38
N GLU A 153 -3.07 -4.55 11.72
CA GLU A 153 -1.92 -5.07 12.48
C GLU A 153 -1.63 -6.55 12.14
N ASP A 154 -2.68 -7.36 12.00
CA ASP A 154 -2.51 -8.78 11.64
C ASP A 154 -1.91 -8.94 10.24
N MET A 155 -2.45 -8.20 9.27
CA MET A 155 -1.94 -8.23 7.90
C MET A 155 -0.52 -7.69 7.82
N GLN A 156 -0.22 -6.61 8.54
CA GLN A 156 1.14 -6.08 8.64
C GLN A 156 2.11 -7.08 9.27
N GLY A 157 1.70 -7.79 10.33
CA GLY A 157 2.53 -8.81 10.96
C GLY A 157 2.96 -9.91 9.99
N VAL A 158 2.01 -10.45 9.23
CA VAL A 158 2.30 -11.46 8.19
C VAL A 158 3.22 -10.90 7.11
N MET A 159 2.94 -9.70 6.60
CA MET A 159 3.79 -9.07 5.58
C MET A 159 5.21 -8.78 6.07
N LEU A 160 5.36 -8.34 7.32
CA LEU A 160 6.67 -8.05 7.91
C LEU A 160 7.51 -9.31 8.04
N GLU A 161 6.92 -10.39 8.53
CA GLU A 161 7.60 -11.68 8.64
C GLU A 161 7.95 -12.25 7.26
N ALA A 162 7.05 -12.11 6.27
CA ALA A 162 7.24 -12.54 4.90
C ALA A 162 8.37 -11.81 4.13
N ARG A 163 9.01 -10.81 4.74
CA ARG A 163 10.25 -10.21 4.21
C ARG A 163 11.44 -11.16 4.33
N ASP A 164 11.44 -12.00 5.37
CA ASP A 164 12.54 -12.91 5.70
C ASP A 164 12.23 -14.37 5.35
N ILE A 165 10.95 -14.75 5.28
CA ILE A 165 10.47 -16.11 4.98
C ILE A 165 9.36 -16.10 3.91
N PRO A 166 9.01 -17.25 3.29
CA PRO A 166 7.88 -17.32 2.36
C PRO A 166 6.54 -16.95 3.01
N PHE A 167 5.61 -16.38 2.24
CA PHE A 167 4.26 -16.02 2.71
C PHE A 167 3.49 -17.22 3.27
N GLU A 168 3.70 -18.41 2.71
CA GLU A 168 3.10 -19.65 3.20
C GLU A 168 3.51 -19.94 4.65
N GLU A 169 4.80 -19.74 4.97
CA GLU A 169 5.35 -19.99 6.31
C GLU A 169 4.94 -18.88 7.29
N ALA A 170 4.97 -17.61 6.87
CA ALA A 170 4.49 -16.49 7.69
C ALA A 170 2.99 -16.60 8.02
N ALA A 171 2.17 -17.01 7.05
CA ALA A 171 0.74 -17.24 7.27
C ALA A 171 0.50 -18.43 8.21
N GLU A 172 1.23 -19.53 8.06
CA GLU A 172 1.19 -20.66 8.98
C GLU A 172 1.54 -20.24 10.41
N ASN A 173 2.61 -19.47 10.59
CA ASN A 173 3.01 -18.95 11.91
C ASN A 173 1.91 -18.10 12.52
N TRP A 174 1.37 -17.14 11.75
CA TRP A 174 0.27 -16.29 12.22
C TRP A 174 -0.98 -17.10 12.60
N VAL A 175 -1.40 -18.09 11.80
CA VAL A 175 -2.56 -18.93 12.11
C VAL A 175 -2.33 -19.74 13.39
N ASN A 176 -1.13 -20.31 13.58
CA ASN A 176 -0.78 -21.07 14.78
C ASN A 176 -0.76 -20.21 16.05
N GLU A 177 -0.40 -18.93 15.93
CA GLU A 177 -0.37 -17.98 17.04
C GLU A 177 -1.75 -17.35 17.34
N ASN A 178 -2.66 -17.35 16.37
CA ASN A 178 -3.98 -16.69 16.44
C ASN A 178 -5.16 -17.68 16.44
N GLN A 179 -4.96 -18.86 17.03
CA GLN A 179 -5.96 -19.94 17.06
C GLN A 179 -7.32 -19.54 17.62
N ASP A 180 -7.38 -18.66 18.62
CA ASP A 180 -8.65 -18.19 19.17
C ASP A 180 -9.51 -17.50 18.10
N ARG A 181 -8.90 -16.69 17.24
CA ARG A 181 -9.60 -16.03 16.13
C ARG A 181 -9.95 -17.01 15.01
N VAL A 182 -9.02 -17.89 14.65
CA VAL A 182 -9.26 -18.93 13.62
C VAL A 182 -10.42 -19.84 14.03
N ASN A 183 -10.55 -20.13 15.32
CA ASN A 183 -11.67 -20.89 15.87
C ASN A 183 -13.01 -20.15 15.72
N GLU A 184 -13.03 -18.82 15.75
CA GLU A 184 -14.26 -18.05 15.50
C GLU A 184 -14.75 -18.24 14.05
N TRP A 185 -13.83 -18.28 13.09
CA TRP A 185 -14.17 -18.50 11.68
C TRP A 185 -14.65 -19.94 11.43
N THR A 186 -13.94 -20.92 12.01
CA THR A 186 -14.17 -22.35 11.74
C THR A 186 -15.19 -23.02 12.68
N ALA A 187 -15.73 -22.31 13.67
CA ALA A 187 -16.65 -22.89 14.64
C ALA A 187 -17.87 -23.56 13.99
N GLY A 188 -18.01 -24.87 14.21
CA GLY A 188 -19.18 -25.65 13.82
C GLY A 188 -19.30 -25.96 12.32
N VAL A 189 -18.22 -25.79 11.55
CA VAL A 189 -18.18 -26.19 10.13
C VAL A 189 -17.82 -27.67 10.00
N ASP A 190 -18.36 -28.33 8.98
CA ASP A 190 -18.00 -29.70 8.64
C ASP A 190 -16.69 -29.71 7.83
N SER A 191 -15.93 -30.81 7.90
CA SER A 191 -14.69 -30.95 7.11
C SER A 191 -14.96 -30.91 5.60
N GLY A 192 -14.05 -30.27 4.85
CA GLY A 192 -14.12 -30.13 3.40
C GLY A 192 -13.92 -31.42 2.58
N ASN A 193 -13.56 -32.54 3.21
CA ASN A 193 -13.45 -33.86 2.56
C ASN A 193 -12.58 -33.90 1.27
N GLY A 194 -11.59 -33.02 1.16
CA GLY A 194 -10.69 -32.89 0.00
C GLY A 194 -11.28 -32.14 -1.19
N GLU A 195 -12.41 -31.45 -1.02
CA GLU A 195 -12.96 -30.54 -2.02
C GLU A 195 -11.97 -29.41 -2.32
N THR A 196 -11.84 -29.07 -3.60
CA THR A 196 -10.94 -28.00 -4.04
C THR A 196 -11.66 -26.66 -3.97
N ILE A 197 -10.99 -25.65 -3.41
CA ILE A 197 -11.44 -24.25 -3.40
C ILE A 197 -10.41 -23.43 -4.17
N ASP A 198 -10.83 -22.65 -5.17
CA ASP A 198 -9.97 -21.72 -5.90
C ASP A 198 -10.08 -20.31 -5.34
N LEU A 199 -9.05 -19.88 -4.59
CA LEU A 199 -8.88 -18.51 -4.12
C LEU A 199 -8.27 -17.67 -5.25
N VAL A 200 -9.08 -16.87 -5.93
CA VAL A 200 -8.58 -15.93 -6.93
C VAL A 200 -8.10 -14.66 -6.23
N SER A 201 -6.84 -14.30 -6.43
CA SER A 201 -6.18 -13.21 -5.71
C SER A 201 -5.26 -12.41 -6.62
N THR A 202 -4.64 -11.36 -6.09
CA THR A 202 -3.63 -10.54 -6.80
C THR A 202 -2.22 -10.87 -6.28
N PRO A 203 -1.15 -10.53 -7.03
CA PRO A 203 0.22 -10.85 -6.59
C PRO A 203 0.76 -9.90 -5.51
N TRP A 204 -0.07 -9.02 -4.93
CA TRP A 204 0.34 -8.00 -3.96
C TRP A 204 0.60 -8.58 -2.58
N ASP A 205 1.52 -8.00 -1.81
CA ASP A 205 1.93 -8.52 -0.49
C ASP A 205 0.74 -8.61 0.50
N THR A 206 -0.17 -7.64 0.45
CA THR A 206 -1.42 -7.60 1.21
C THR A 206 -2.30 -8.81 0.89
N GLU A 207 -2.48 -9.11 -0.39
CA GLU A 207 -3.33 -10.19 -0.89
C GLU A 207 -2.67 -11.57 -0.83
N ARG A 208 -1.34 -11.64 -0.91
CA ARG A 208 -0.57 -12.84 -0.59
C ARG A 208 -0.70 -13.19 0.89
N SER A 209 -0.78 -12.19 1.77
CA SER A 209 -0.99 -12.41 3.20
C SER A 209 -2.39 -12.98 3.46
N SER A 210 -3.45 -12.32 2.99
CA SER A 210 -4.83 -12.81 3.19
C SER A 210 -5.07 -14.17 2.54
N ALA A 211 -4.61 -14.38 1.30
CA ALA A 211 -4.81 -15.63 0.57
C ALA A 211 -4.09 -16.81 1.23
N ASN A 212 -2.85 -16.63 1.72
CA ASN A 212 -2.13 -17.71 2.38
C ASN A 212 -2.69 -18.01 3.78
N VAL A 213 -3.10 -17.00 4.55
CA VAL A 213 -3.81 -17.21 5.83
C VAL A 213 -5.07 -18.03 5.61
N MET A 214 -5.92 -17.62 4.65
CA MET A 214 -7.16 -18.34 4.37
C MET A 214 -6.90 -19.74 3.81
N LYS A 215 -5.91 -19.90 2.93
CA LYS A 215 -5.50 -21.22 2.43
C LYS A 215 -5.13 -22.16 3.57
N TYR A 216 -4.31 -21.73 4.52
CA TYR A 216 -3.92 -22.56 5.66
C TYR A 216 -5.15 -22.96 6.49
N VAL A 217 -6.03 -22.00 6.81
CA VAL A 217 -7.27 -22.26 7.55
C VAL A 217 -8.17 -23.27 6.85
N LEU A 218 -8.42 -23.11 5.55
CA LEU A 218 -9.25 -24.03 4.76
C LEU A 218 -8.60 -25.41 4.65
N ASP A 219 -7.30 -25.49 4.43
CA ASP A 219 -6.58 -26.76 4.35
C ASP A 219 -6.61 -27.51 5.69
N GLU A 220 -6.51 -26.81 6.83
CA GLU A 220 -6.70 -27.41 8.16
C GLU A 220 -8.12 -27.95 8.39
N GLN A 221 -9.13 -27.35 7.75
CA GLN A 221 -10.51 -27.86 7.73
C GLN A 221 -10.73 -28.98 6.70
N GLY A 222 -9.67 -29.39 5.97
CA GLY A 222 -9.69 -30.53 5.07
C GLY A 222 -10.13 -30.22 3.64
N PHE A 223 -10.07 -28.95 3.22
CA PHE A 223 -10.16 -28.58 1.81
C PHE A 223 -8.79 -28.75 1.11
N ASN A 224 -8.79 -28.69 -0.21
CA ASN A 224 -7.59 -28.58 -1.04
C ASN A 224 -7.59 -27.22 -1.73
N THR A 225 -7.04 -26.22 -1.05
CA THR A 225 -7.13 -24.84 -1.53
C THR A 225 -6.05 -24.52 -2.56
N VAL A 226 -6.41 -23.88 -3.66
CA VAL A 226 -5.47 -23.36 -4.67
C VAL A 226 -5.54 -21.84 -4.65
N ILE A 227 -4.40 -21.17 -4.82
CA ILE A 227 -4.34 -19.72 -4.98
C ILE A 227 -4.03 -19.42 -6.45
N THR A 228 -4.96 -18.77 -7.13
CA THR A 228 -4.83 -18.34 -8.51
C THR A 228 -4.57 -16.84 -8.55
N SER A 229 -3.31 -16.46 -8.79
CA SER A 229 -2.90 -15.05 -8.83
C SER A 229 -3.10 -14.46 -10.23
N VAL A 230 -3.90 -13.41 -10.33
CA VAL A 230 -4.25 -12.70 -11.57
C VAL A 230 -4.34 -11.19 -11.36
N ASP A 231 -4.51 -10.42 -12.43
CA ASP A 231 -4.78 -8.98 -12.36
C ASP A 231 -6.21 -8.69 -11.88
N PRO A 232 -6.50 -7.51 -11.27
CA PRO A 232 -7.81 -7.21 -10.70
C PRO A 232 -9.00 -7.42 -11.65
N ALA A 233 -8.90 -6.95 -12.89
CA ALA A 233 -9.98 -7.13 -13.88
C ALA A 233 -10.27 -8.62 -14.15
N VAL A 234 -9.23 -9.46 -14.21
CA VAL A 234 -9.37 -10.91 -14.41
C VAL A 234 -9.92 -11.58 -13.15
N MET A 235 -9.55 -11.10 -11.96
CA MET A 235 -10.09 -11.58 -10.69
C MET A 235 -11.60 -11.38 -10.62
N PHE A 236 -12.10 -10.16 -10.85
CA PHE A 236 -13.54 -9.90 -10.86
C PHE A 236 -14.26 -10.71 -11.92
N GLN A 237 -13.71 -10.77 -13.13
CA GLN A 237 -14.27 -11.59 -14.21
C GLN A 237 -14.37 -13.07 -13.82
N ALA A 238 -13.32 -13.66 -13.23
CA ALA A 238 -13.29 -15.06 -12.85
C ALA A 238 -14.33 -15.40 -11.78
N ILE A 239 -14.53 -14.50 -10.80
CA ILE A 239 -15.59 -14.67 -9.78
C ILE A 239 -16.97 -14.57 -10.42
N ALA A 240 -17.20 -13.55 -11.25
CA ALA A 240 -18.49 -13.30 -11.90
C ALA A 240 -18.90 -14.43 -12.87
N THR A 241 -17.95 -15.04 -13.57
CA THR A 241 -18.21 -16.15 -14.50
C THR A 241 -18.23 -17.53 -13.82
N GLY A 242 -17.88 -17.59 -12.53
CA GLY A 242 -17.73 -18.83 -11.76
C GLY A 242 -16.52 -19.67 -12.17
N GLU A 243 -15.53 -19.08 -12.86
CA GLU A 243 -14.24 -19.73 -13.12
C GLU A 243 -13.35 -19.79 -11.87
N GLY A 244 -13.58 -18.92 -10.89
CA GLY A 244 -13.00 -18.97 -9.55
C GLY A 244 -14.07 -18.93 -8.46
N ASP A 245 -13.73 -19.39 -7.26
CA ASP A 245 -14.72 -19.56 -6.18
C ASP A 245 -14.88 -18.33 -5.31
N VAL A 246 -13.77 -17.76 -4.84
CA VAL A 246 -13.75 -16.68 -3.84
C VAL A 246 -12.53 -15.79 -4.02
N SER A 247 -12.66 -14.52 -3.64
CA SER A 247 -11.57 -13.57 -3.53
C SER A 247 -11.65 -12.76 -2.24
N LEU A 248 -10.50 -12.54 -1.61
CA LEU A 248 -10.33 -11.70 -0.40
C LEU A 248 -9.66 -10.36 -0.72
N ALA A 249 -9.55 -10.03 -2.01
CA ALA A 249 -8.71 -8.97 -2.56
C ALA A 249 -9.45 -7.71 -3.09
N PRO A 250 -10.79 -7.61 -3.13
CA PRO A 250 -11.44 -6.36 -3.52
C PRO A 250 -11.19 -5.20 -2.54
N TRP A 251 -10.48 -4.16 -2.97
CA TRP A 251 -10.37 -2.87 -2.27
C TRP A 251 -11.52 -1.96 -2.72
N LEU A 252 -12.48 -1.70 -1.82
CA LEU A 252 -13.71 -0.99 -2.11
C LEU A 252 -13.94 0.19 -1.15
N PRO A 253 -14.63 1.26 -1.59
CA PRO A 253 -15.26 1.43 -2.91
C PRO A 253 -14.37 2.12 -3.97
N GLY A 254 -13.12 2.49 -3.66
CA GLY A 254 -12.27 3.31 -4.54
C GLY A 254 -11.54 2.49 -5.60
N SER A 255 -10.46 1.84 -5.19
CA SER A 255 -9.47 1.16 -6.04
C SER A 255 -10.11 0.18 -7.02
N HIS A 256 -11.06 -0.64 -6.57
CA HIS A 256 -11.76 -1.61 -7.43
C HIS A 256 -13.24 -1.27 -7.66
N GLY A 257 -13.67 -0.04 -7.36
CA GLY A 257 -15.08 0.35 -7.46
C GLY A 257 -15.69 0.12 -8.83
N SER A 258 -15.00 0.53 -9.90
CA SER A 258 -15.48 0.34 -11.27
C SER A 258 -15.59 -1.12 -11.70
N PHE A 259 -14.66 -1.98 -11.26
CA PHE A 259 -14.74 -3.41 -11.51
C PHE A 259 -15.90 -4.04 -10.72
N TYR A 260 -16.09 -3.62 -9.46
CA TYR A 260 -17.23 -4.09 -8.67
C TYR A 260 -18.56 -3.68 -9.31
N GLU A 261 -18.74 -2.42 -9.69
CA GLU A 261 -19.94 -1.93 -10.37
C GLU A 261 -20.23 -2.67 -11.68
N GLU A 262 -19.20 -3.13 -12.40
CA GLU A 262 -19.37 -3.91 -13.63
C GLU A 262 -19.95 -5.31 -13.36
N TYR A 263 -19.62 -5.93 -12.21
CA TYR A 263 -19.89 -7.34 -11.93
C TYR A 263 -20.80 -7.59 -10.72
N GLU A 264 -21.26 -6.57 -9.99
CA GLU A 264 -21.99 -6.72 -8.72
C GLU A 264 -23.27 -7.56 -8.81
N GLU A 265 -23.90 -7.64 -9.97
CA GLU A 265 -25.09 -8.48 -10.19
C GLU A 265 -24.76 -9.97 -10.37
N ASP A 266 -23.50 -10.30 -10.68
CA ASP A 266 -23.02 -11.64 -11.03
C ASP A 266 -22.10 -12.26 -9.95
N LEU A 267 -21.96 -11.62 -8.79
CA LEU A 267 -21.18 -12.09 -7.65
C LEU A 267 -21.92 -11.88 -6.33
N VAL A 268 -21.39 -12.44 -5.24
CA VAL A 268 -21.87 -12.18 -3.88
C VAL A 268 -20.77 -11.49 -3.11
N ASP A 269 -21.05 -10.29 -2.59
CA ASP A 269 -20.19 -9.59 -1.64
C ASP A 269 -20.59 -9.95 -0.21
N LEU A 270 -19.68 -10.65 0.50
CA LEU A 270 -19.86 -11.04 1.91
C LEU A 270 -19.52 -9.90 2.87
N GLY A 271 -19.04 -8.77 2.33
CA GLY A 271 -18.73 -7.57 3.06
C GLY A 271 -17.26 -7.48 3.46
N ILE A 272 -17.01 -6.58 4.42
CA ILE A 272 -15.67 -6.14 4.79
C ILE A 272 -14.93 -7.22 5.61
N ASN A 273 -13.79 -7.68 5.10
CA ASN A 273 -12.85 -8.52 5.84
C ASN A 273 -11.73 -7.73 6.54
N LEU A 274 -11.40 -6.52 6.07
CA LEU A 274 -10.43 -5.63 6.72
C LEU A 274 -10.88 -4.17 6.59
N LYS A 275 -10.90 -3.46 7.72
CA LYS A 275 -11.26 -2.05 7.80
C LYS A 275 -10.04 -1.14 7.91
N GLY A 276 -10.17 0.07 7.39
CA GLY A 276 -9.20 1.13 7.62
C GLY A 276 -8.03 1.10 6.64
N SER A 277 -8.24 0.59 5.43
CA SER A 277 -7.25 0.73 4.37
C SER A 277 -7.32 2.13 3.77
N ARG A 278 -6.19 2.61 3.24
CA ARG A 278 -6.05 3.95 2.67
C ARG A 278 -5.17 3.89 1.45
N SER A 279 -5.55 4.64 0.42
CA SER A 279 -4.78 4.89 -0.79
C SER A 279 -4.38 6.37 -0.82
N GLY A 280 -3.28 6.72 -1.48
CA GLY A 280 -2.83 8.11 -1.54
C GLY A 280 -1.49 8.31 -2.20
N ILE A 281 -0.97 9.53 -2.08
CA ILE A 281 0.41 9.87 -2.36
C ILE A 281 1.17 9.94 -1.03
N ALA A 282 2.39 9.43 -0.99
CA ALA A 282 3.26 9.53 0.15
C ALA A 282 4.64 10.05 -0.23
N VAL A 283 5.31 10.63 0.75
CA VAL A 283 6.67 11.16 0.66
C VAL A 283 7.48 10.76 1.90
N PRO A 284 8.81 10.67 1.81
CA PRO A 284 9.65 10.61 2.99
C PRO A 284 9.40 11.80 3.94
N SER A 285 9.41 11.55 5.25
CA SER A 285 9.12 12.56 6.27
C SER A 285 10.12 13.72 6.29
N TYR A 286 11.30 13.56 5.70
CA TYR A 286 12.29 14.64 5.53
C TYR A 286 11.91 15.67 4.45
N MET A 287 10.87 15.42 3.65
CA MET A 287 10.36 16.38 2.68
C MET A 287 9.38 17.35 3.36
N ASP A 288 9.58 18.64 3.09
CA ASP A 288 8.81 19.75 3.66
C ASP A 288 7.55 20.06 2.83
N ILE A 289 6.74 19.02 2.62
CA ILE A 289 5.39 19.08 2.05
C ILE A 289 4.47 18.12 2.82
N ASP A 290 3.26 18.58 3.12
CA ASP A 290 2.24 17.85 3.88
C ASP A 290 0.93 17.69 3.10
N SER A 291 0.74 18.39 1.98
CA SER A 291 -0.46 18.27 1.14
C SER A 291 -0.14 18.15 -0.35
N ILE A 292 -1.04 17.53 -1.13
CA ILE A 292 -0.95 17.45 -2.59
C ILE A 292 -0.93 18.85 -3.22
N ASP A 293 -1.63 19.83 -2.63
CA ASP A 293 -1.63 21.23 -3.10
C ASP A 293 -0.25 21.92 -2.95
N GLU A 294 0.64 21.37 -2.14
CA GLU A 294 2.01 21.89 -1.92
C GLU A 294 3.03 21.30 -2.90
N ILE A 295 2.63 20.32 -3.73
CA ILE A 295 3.49 19.82 -4.81
C ILE A 295 3.71 20.96 -5.81
N PRO A 296 4.96 21.31 -6.18
CA PRO A 296 5.24 22.49 -6.99
C PRO A 296 4.69 22.35 -8.41
N ALA A 297 4.10 23.44 -8.90
CA ALA A 297 3.63 23.51 -10.27
C ALA A 297 4.78 23.52 -11.28
N ARG A 298 4.51 22.99 -12.47
CA ARG A 298 5.43 23.11 -13.61
C ARG A 298 5.31 24.49 -14.25
N GLU A 299 6.40 25.25 -14.24
CA GLU A 299 6.48 26.59 -14.87
C GLU A 299 6.54 26.55 -16.42
#